data_AF-A0A7D7ZJB4-F1
#
_entry.id   AF-A0A7D7ZJB4-F1
#
_cell.length_a   1.000
_cell.length_b   1.000
_cell.length_c   1.000
_cell.angle_alpha   90.00
_cell.angle_beta   90.00
_cell.angle_gamma   90.00
#
_symmetry.space_group_name_H-M   'P 1'
#
loop_
_entity.id
_entity.type
_entity.pdbx_description
1 polymer ?
#
loop_
_entity_poly.entity_id
_entity_poly.type
_entity_poly.pdbx_seq_one_letter_code
_entity_poly.pdbx_strand_id
1 'polypeptide(L)'
;MSDISELERRISAALDRAGQAMDRMATGAAASDAGDATALASELEAERMANAQLEERVRAIKDKQETTLAGLESEVARLRDALSGRDGELQRVKAVNEDLRGSNQALREANASGLADPHLVNKSMMSELESLRAARSADRAELDDILATLEPVLKEA
;
A
#
# COMPACT_ATOMS: atom_id res chain seq x y z
N MET A 1 36.13 83.23 39.06
CA MET A 1 36.98 82.33 38.24
C MET A 1 36.92 80.87 38.72
N SER A 2 36.66 80.56 40.01
CA SER A 2 36.49 79.16 40.46
C SER A 2 35.22 78.48 39.91
N ASP A 3 34.10 79.20 39.83
CA ASP A 3 32.82 78.60 39.45
C ASP A 3 32.81 78.12 38.00
N ILE A 4 33.53 78.81 37.12
CA ILE A 4 33.70 78.42 35.71
C ILE A 4 34.52 77.13 35.62
N SER A 5 35.63 77.03 36.35
CA SER A 5 36.46 75.80 36.36
C SER A 5 35.74 74.60 36.97
N GLU A 6 34.87 74.82 37.96
CA GLU A 6 34.05 73.77 38.55
C GLU A 6 32.95 73.30 37.58
N LEU A 7 32.32 74.23 36.85
CA LEU A 7 31.36 73.92 35.79
C LEU A 7 32.04 73.16 34.64
N GLU A 8 33.22 73.58 34.19
CA GLU A 8 34.00 72.90 33.15
C GLU A 8 34.37 71.47 33.57
N ARG A 9 34.80 71.27 34.82
CA ARG A 9 35.09 69.94 35.37
C ARG A 9 33.85 69.07 35.43
N ARG A 10 32.69 69.63 35.81
CA ARG A 10 31.40 68.91 35.85
C ARG A 10 30.88 68.57 34.46
N ILE A 11 31.03 69.45 33.49
CA ILE A 11 30.65 69.22 32.09
C ILE A 11 31.54 68.13 31.48
N SER A 12 32.86 68.19 31.69
CA SER A 12 33.79 67.16 31.21
C SER A 12 33.45 65.79 31.80
N ALA A 13 33.21 65.72 33.12
CA ALA A 13 32.79 64.48 33.77
C ALA A 13 31.42 63.97 33.29
N ALA A 14 30.50 64.87 32.91
CA ALA A 14 29.20 64.51 32.34
C ALA A 14 29.33 64.00 30.90
N LEU A 15 30.21 64.61 30.08
CA LEU A 15 30.50 64.18 28.72
C LEU A 15 31.22 62.83 28.70
N ASP A 16 32.19 62.61 29.58
CA ASP A 16 32.87 61.31 29.72
C ASP A 16 31.87 60.22 30.13
N ARG A 17 30.94 60.54 31.05
CA ARG A 17 29.87 59.63 31.46
C ARG A 17 28.89 59.34 30.31
N ALA A 18 28.56 60.35 29.50
CA ALA A 18 27.71 60.18 28.33
C ALA A 18 28.40 59.33 27.26
N GLY A 19 29.70 59.54 27.01
CA GLY A 19 30.51 58.71 26.12
C GLY A 19 30.51 57.25 26.57
N GLN A 20 30.80 56.99 27.84
CA GLN A 20 30.76 55.64 28.40
C GLN A 20 29.37 54.99 28.36
N ALA A 21 28.30 55.79 28.49
CA ALA A 21 26.93 55.28 28.40
C ALA A 21 26.56 54.91 26.95
N MET A 22 26.97 55.72 25.97
CA MET A 22 26.78 55.43 24.55
C MET A 22 27.57 54.18 24.12
N ASP A 23 28.81 54.05 24.56
CA ASP A 23 29.62 52.86 24.28
C ASP A 23 28.98 51.60 24.87
N ARG A 24 28.48 51.66 26.10
CA ARG A 24 27.75 50.54 26.72
C ARG A 24 26.48 50.17 25.96
N MET A 25 25.70 51.17 25.51
CA MET A 25 24.52 50.93 24.67
C MET A 25 24.88 50.29 23.34
N ALA A 26 25.93 50.77 22.67
CA ALA A 26 26.40 50.21 21.40
C ALA A 26 26.88 48.76 21.57
N THR A 27 27.66 48.47 22.62
CA THR A 27 28.10 47.10 22.91
C THR A 27 26.95 46.19 23.33
N GLY A 28 25.96 46.71 24.05
CA GLY A 28 24.78 45.97 24.46
C GLY A 28 23.88 45.61 23.28
N ALA A 29 23.68 46.54 22.34
CA ALA A 29 22.92 46.31 21.12
C ALA A 29 23.61 45.33 20.17
N ALA A 30 24.94 45.42 20.01
CA ALA A 30 25.70 44.45 19.22
C ALA A 30 25.70 43.05 19.86
N ALA A 31 25.76 42.95 21.19
CA ALA A 31 25.69 41.69 21.90
C ALA A 31 24.29 41.06 21.84
N SER A 32 23.21 41.85 21.89
CA SER A 32 21.85 41.35 21.72
C SER A 32 21.59 40.84 20.31
N ASP A 33 22.01 41.59 19.28
CA ASP A 33 21.83 41.20 17.87
C ASP A 33 22.61 39.92 17.52
N ALA A 34 23.83 39.77 18.05
CA ALA A 34 24.61 38.54 17.92
C ALA A 34 23.97 37.35 18.67
N GLY A 35 23.36 37.59 19.85
CA GLY A 35 22.62 36.59 20.61
C GLY A 35 21.37 36.11 19.86
N ASP A 36 20.59 37.02 19.30
CA ASP A 36 19.37 36.71 18.55
C ASP A 36 19.70 35.98 17.24
N ALA A 37 20.76 36.37 16.52
CA ALA A 37 21.20 35.70 15.30
C ALA A 37 21.64 34.24 15.56
N THR A 38 22.32 33.99 16.69
CA THR A 38 22.76 32.63 17.07
C THR A 38 21.59 31.76 17.52
N ALA A 39 20.61 32.32 18.23
CA ALA A 39 19.38 31.62 18.60
C ALA A 39 18.57 31.23 17.36
N LEU A 40 18.36 32.15 16.43
CA LEU A 40 17.64 31.91 15.16
C LEU A 40 18.36 30.86 14.29
N ALA A 41 19.69 30.89 14.25
CA ALA A 41 20.46 29.88 13.52
C ALA A 41 20.30 28.48 14.13
N SER A 42 20.25 28.37 15.46
CA SER A 42 20.01 27.11 16.15
C SER A 42 18.59 26.58 15.90
N GLU A 43 17.59 27.46 15.88
CA GLU A 43 16.19 27.08 15.62
C GLU A 43 16.00 26.64 14.17
N LEU A 44 16.63 27.34 13.21
CA LEU A 44 16.62 26.94 11.80
C LEU A 44 17.26 25.57 11.59
N GLU A 45 18.36 25.26 12.28
CA GLU A 45 19.00 23.95 12.19
C GLU A 45 18.13 22.85 12.81
N ALA A 46 17.47 23.13 13.94
CA ALA A 46 16.51 22.20 14.54
C ALA A 46 15.33 21.91 13.60
N GLU A 47 14.77 22.93 12.95
CA GLU A 47 13.70 22.79 11.96
C GLU A 47 14.14 22.04 10.70
N ARG A 48 15.38 22.26 10.23
CA ARG A 48 15.95 21.49 9.10
C ARG A 48 16.09 20.01 9.44
N MET A 49 16.59 19.71 10.63
CA MET A 49 16.70 18.33 11.12
C MET A 49 15.32 17.66 11.27
N ALA A 50 14.32 18.40 11.78
CA ALA A 50 12.95 17.91 11.88
C ALA A 50 12.35 17.64 10.49
N ASN A 51 12.53 18.55 9.53
CA ASN A 51 12.07 18.36 8.15
C ASN A 51 12.74 17.16 7.48
N ALA A 52 14.05 16.99 7.62
CA ALA A 52 14.76 15.83 7.06
C ALA A 52 14.21 14.51 7.60
N GLN A 53 13.92 14.43 8.91
CA GLN A 53 13.30 13.25 9.52
C GLN A 53 11.87 13.01 9.02
N LEU A 54 11.09 14.07 8.81
CA LEU A 54 9.73 13.96 8.27
C LEU A 54 9.76 13.50 6.80
N GLU A 55 10.67 14.02 5.98
CA GLU A 55 10.85 13.59 4.59
C GLU A 55 11.24 12.12 4.50
N GLU A 56 12.15 11.65 5.37
CA GLU A 56 12.52 10.24 5.44
C GLU A 56 11.34 9.36 5.86
N ARG A 57 10.56 9.79 6.87
CA ARG A 57 9.34 9.06 7.28
C ARG A 57 8.30 9.00 6.17
N VAL A 58 8.08 10.10 5.45
CA VAL A 58 7.15 10.15 4.32
C VAL A 58 7.63 9.22 3.22
N ARG A 59 8.93 9.20 2.92
CA ARG A 59 9.50 8.27 1.94
C ARG A 59 9.29 6.82 2.35
N ALA A 60 9.63 6.47 3.59
CA ALA A 60 9.43 5.11 4.11
C ALA A 60 7.94 4.68 4.09
N ILE A 61 7.02 5.60 4.38
CA ILE A 61 5.58 5.33 4.28
C ILE A 61 5.17 5.10 2.83
N LYS A 62 5.64 5.93 1.89
CA LYS A 62 5.36 5.77 0.46
C LYS A 62 5.88 4.43 -0.06
N ASP A 63 7.13 4.09 0.22
CA ASP A 63 7.73 2.83 -0.22
C ASP A 63 6.94 1.62 0.32
N LYS A 64 6.50 1.68 1.59
CA LYS A 64 5.65 0.65 2.20
C LYS A 64 4.28 0.60 1.53
N GLN A 65 3.65 1.75 1.27
CA GLN A 65 2.35 1.84 0.60
C GLN A 65 2.41 1.28 -0.82
N GLU A 66 3.41 1.67 -1.61
CA GLU A 66 3.63 1.15 -2.96
C GLU A 66 3.81 -0.37 -2.96
N THR A 67 4.60 -0.91 -2.02
CA THR A 67 4.78 -2.35 -1.86
C THR A 67 3.46 -3.05 -1.52
N THR A 68 2.68 -2.50 -0.58
CA THR A 68 1.38 -3.09 -0.21
C THR A 68 0.34 -2.99 -1.32
N LEU A 69 0.33 -1.89 -2.07
CA LEU A 69 -0.57 -1.68 -3.19
C LEU A 69 -0.25 -2.66 -4.32
N ALA A 70 1.03 -2.81 -4.68
CA ALA A 70 1.46 -3.78 -5.68
C ALA A 70 1.08 -5.22 -5.29
N GLY A 71 1.24 -5.59 -4.01
CA GLY A 71 0.80 -6.88 -3.48
C GLY A 71 -0.72 -7.09 -3.59
N LEU A 72 -1.51 -6.08 -3.20
CA LEU A 72 -2.97 -6.14 -3.30
C LEU A 72 -3.45 -6.18 -4.75
N GLU A 73 -2.83 -5.42 -5.65
CA GLU A 73 -3.16 -5.43 -7.08
C GLU A 73 -2.89 -6.81 -7.70
N SER A 74 -1.76 -7.42 -7.36
CA SER A 74 -1.43 -8.79 -7.78
C SER A 74 -2.44 -9.81 -7.25
N GLU A 75 -2.85 -9.69 -5.99
CA GLU A 75 -3.82 -10.61 -5.39
C GLU A 75 -5.22 -10.44 -6.02
N VAL A 76 -5.63 -9.21 -6.27
CA VAL A 76 -6.89 -8.93 -6.97
C VAL A 76 -6.87 -9.48 -8.40
N ALA A 77 -5.76 -9.39 -9.11
CA ALA A 77 -5.62 -10.00 -10.44
C ALA A 77 -5.76 -11.53 -10.36
N ARG A 78 -5.05 -12.17 -9.44
CA ARG A 78 -5.13 -13.63 -9.20
C ARG A 78 -6.55 -14.09 -8.87
N LEU A 79 -7.24 -13.37 -7.99
CA LEU A 79 -8.62 -13.71 -7.61
C LEU A 79 -9.62 -13.54 -8.77
N ARG A 80 -9.41 -12.54 -9.64
CA ARG A 80 -10.24 -12.37 -10.84
C ARG A 80 -10.06 -13.52 -11.83
N ASP A 81 -8.82 -13.95 -12.05
CA ASP A 81 -8.53 -15.07 -12.93
C ASP A 81 -9.12 -16.38 -12.39
N ALA A 82 -8.97 -16.63 -11.08
CA ALA A 82 -9.57 -17.79 -10.41
C ALA A 82 -11.11 -17.78 -10.52
N LEU A 83 -11.75 -16.62 -10.33
CA LEU A 83 -13.20 -16.48 -10.48
C LEU A 83 -13.65 -16.78 -11.92
N SER A 84 -12.93 -16.25 -12.93
CA SER A 84 -13.22 -16.53 -14.33
C SER A 84 -13.08 -18.02 -14.67
N GLY A 85 -12.06 -18.69 -14.12
CA GLY A 85 -11.87 -20.13 -14.25
C GLY A 85 -13.05 -20.92 -13.67
N ARG A 86 -13.46 -20.59 -12.45
CA ARG A 86 -14.59 -21.24 -11.76
C ARG A 86 -15.93 -20.99 -12.46
N ASP A 87 -16.16 -19.80 -12.99
CA ASP A 87 -17.35 -19.52 -13.80
C ASP A 87 -17.38 -20.42 -15.05
N GLY A 88 -16.25 -20.60 -15.72
CA GLY A 88 -16.12 -21.50 -16.86
C GLY A 88 -16.41 -22.97 -16.49
N GLU A 89 -15.92 -23.43 -15.35
CA GLU A 89 -16.22 -24.77 -14.82
C GLU A 89 -17.69 -24.95 -14.49
N LEU A 90 -18.30 -23.96 -13.85
CA LEU A 90 -19.71 -23.99 -13.49
C LEU A 90 -20.60 -24.06 -14.74
N GLN A 91 -20.27 -23.32 -15.80
CA GLN A 91 -20.97 -23.42 -17.09
C GLN A 91 -20.80 -24.80 -17.73
N ARG A 92 -19.59 -25.38 -17.70
CA ARG A 92 -19.35 -26.74 -18.19
C ARG A 92 -20.16 -27.79 -17.44
N VAL A 93 -20.17 -27.72 -16.11
CA VAL A 93 -20.94 -28.66 -15.27
C VAL A 93 -22.45 -28.53 -15.55
N LYS A 94 -22.95 -27.31 -15.72
CA LYS A 94 -24.36 -27.07 -16.11
C LYS A 94 -24.69 -27.71 -17.46
N ALA A 95 -23.88 -27.46 -18.49
CA ALA A 95 -24.09 -28.03 -19.82
C ALA A 95 -24.10 -29.57 -19.78
N VAL A 96 -23.13 -30.18 -19.10
CA VAL A 96 -23.06 -31.63 -18.95
C VAL A 96 -24.28 -32.18 -18.18
N ASN A 97 -24.78 -31.47 -17.17
CA ASN A 97 -25.98 -31.88 -16.44
C ASN A 97 -27.24 -31.84 -17.33
N GLU A 98 -27.35 -30.82 -18.19
CA GLU A 98 -28.44 -30.72 -19.17
C GLU A 98 -28.39 -31.87 -20.18
N ASP A 99 -27.19 -32.19 -20.70
CA ASP A 99 -26.99 -33.31 -21.62
C ASP A 99 -27.29 -34.67 -20.97
N LEU A 100 -26.88 -34.87 -19.70
CA LEU A 100 -27.21 -36.06 -18.92
C LEU A 100 -28.71 -36.20 -18.71
N ARG A 101 -29.42 -35.10 -18.39
CA ARG A 101 -30.88 -35.10 -18.22
C ARG A 101 -31.59 -35.44 -19.53
N GLY A 102 -31.17 -34.84 -20.64
CA GLY A 102 -31.69 -35.14 -21.97
C GLY A 102 -31.45 -36.59 -22.38
N SER A 103 -30.25 -37.12 -22.11
CA SER A 103 -29.91 -38.52 -22.40
C SER A 103 -30.72 -39.50 -21.54
N ASN A 104 -30.91 -39.20 -20.25
CA ASN A 104 -31.77 -39.98 -19.35
C ASN A 104 -33.24 -39.97 -19.80
N GLN A 105 -33.75 -38.84 -20.25
CA GLN A 105 -35.12 -38.74 -20.78
C GLN A 105 -35.26 -39.61 -22.03
N ALA A 106 -34.36 -39.49 -22.99
CA ALA A 106 -34.40 -40.27 -24.21
C ALA A 106 -34.30 -41.79 -23.94
N LEU A 107 -33.43 -42.20 -23.00
CA LEU A 107 -33.35 -43.61 -22.58
C LEU A 107 -34.66 -44.10 -21.93
N ARG A 108 -35.33 -43.27 -21.13
CA ARG A 108 -36.64 -43.62 -20.54
C ARG A 108 -37.72 -43.76 -21.61
N GLU A 109 -37.77 -42.85 -22.59
CA GLU A 109 -38.72 -42.90 -23.71
C GLU A 109 -38.48 -44.13 -24.59
N ALA A 110 -37.22 -44.44 -24.88
CA ALA A 110 -36.81 -45.60 -25.66
C ALA A 110 -37.17 -46.93 -24.96
N ASN A 111 -36.87 -47.03 -23.66
CA ASN A 111 -37.28 -48.17 -22.83
C ASN A 111 -38.80 -48.31 -22.71
N ALA A 112 -39.53 -47.21 -22.52
CA ALA A 112 -41.00 -47.21 -22.48
C ALA A 112 -41.61 -47.66 -23.82
N SER A 113 -40.94 -47.36 -24.93
CA SER A 113 -41.34 -47.78 -26.27
C SER A 113 -40.87 -49.20 -26.64
N GLY A 114 -40.13 -49.87 -25.75
CA GLY A 114 -39.55 -51.20 -26.01
C GLY A 114 -38.43 -51.21 -27.06
N LEU A 115 -37.93 -50.05 -27.48
CA LEU A 115 -36.84 -49.89 -28.42
C LEU A 115 -35.56 -49.59 -27.64
N ALA A 116 -34.78 -50.61 -27.29
CA ALA A 116 -33.42 -50.38 -26.79
C ALA A 116 -32.53 -49.89 -27.94
N ASP A 117 -32.38 -48.57 -28.10
CA ASP A 117 -31.55 -47.96 -29.15
C ASP A 117 -30.06 -47.87 -28.70
N PRO A 118 -29.14 -48.59 -29.35
CA PRO A 118 -27.70 -48.53 -29.06
C PRO A 118 -27.09 -47.12 -29.17
N HIS A 119 -27.66 -46.22 -29.99
CA HIS A 119 -27.18 -44.85 -30.12
C HIS A 119 -27.45 -44.00 -28.87
N LEU A 120 -28.56 -44.25 -28.17
CA LEU A 120 -28.87 -43.55 -26.91
C LEU A 120 -27.95 -43.98 -25.77
N VAL A 121 -27.58 -45.26 -25.73
CA VAL A 121 -26.58 -45.79 -24.78
C VAL A 121 -25.22 -45.13 -25.04
N ASN A 122 -24.78 -45.08 -26.29
CA ASN A 122 -23.52 -44.42 -26.66
C ASN A 122 -23.54 -42.92 -26.30
N LYS A 123 -24.65 -42.21 -26.55
CA LYS A 123 -24.80 -40.79 -26.17
C LYS A 123 -24.72 -40.59 -24.66
N SER A 124 -25.37 -41.45 -23.88
CA SER A 124 -25.30 -41.44 -22.42
C SER A 124 -23.87 -41.67 -21.91
N MET A 125 -23.18 -42.69 -22.45
CA MET A 125 -21.78 -42.97 -22.07
C MET A 125 -20.84 -41.82 -22.43
N MET A 126 -21.05 -41.14 -23.57
CA MET A 126 -20.28 -39.96 -23.95
C MET A 126 -20.49 -38.79 -22.97
N SER A 127 -21.74 -38.54 -22.58
CA SER A 127 -22.07 -37.49 -21.60
C SER A 127 -21.48 -37.79 -20.21
N GLU A 128 -21.47 -39.05 -19.80
CA GLU A 128 -20.83 -39.50 -18.55
C GLU A 128 -19.30 -39.35 -18.58
N LEU A 129 -18.66 -39.69 -19.72
CA LEU A 129 -17.22 -39.44 -19.92
C LEU A 129 -16.88 -37.94 -19.86
N GLU A 130 -17.74 -37.09 -20.44
CA GLU A 130 -17.57 -35.64 -20.42
C GLU A 130 -17.74 -35.08 -19.00
N SER A 131 -18.67 -35.63 -18.22
CA SER A 131 -18.82 -35.34 -16.78
C SER A 131 -17.60 -35.71 -15.97
N LEU A 132 -17.06 -36.92 -16.16
CA LEU A 132 -15.85 -37.37 -15.47
C LEU A 132 -14.63 -36.51 -15.82
N ARG A 133 -14.53 -36.06 -17.07
CA ARG A 133 -13.47 -35.14 -17.51
C ARG A 133 -13.62 -33.75 -16.88
N ALA A 134 -14.84 -33.23 -16.82
CA ALA A 134 -15.12 -31.95 -16.17
C ALA A 134 -14.80 -32.00 -14.66
N ALA A 135 -15.19 -33.08 -13.97
CA ALA A 135 -14.85 -33.30 -12.57
C ALA A 135 -13.34 -33.36 -12.34
N ARG A 136 -12.60 -34.16 -13.12
CA ARG A 136 -11.13 -34.22 -13.02
C ARG A 136 -10.44 -32.89 -13.32
N SER A 137 -11.00 -32.08 -14.21
CA SER A 137 -10.47 -30.74 -14.50
C SER A 137 -10.63 -29.81 -13.30
N ALA A 138 -11.81 -29.83 -12.66
CA ALA A 138 -12.09 -29.04 -11.46
C ALA A 138 -11.20 -29.46 -10.29
N ASP A 139 -11.07 -30.78 -10.05
CA ASP A 139 -10.18 -31.31 -9.01
C ASP A 139 -8.74 -30.84 -9.22
N ARG A 140 -8.27 -30.78 -10.47
CA ARG A 140 -6.92 -30.32 -10.80
C ARG A 140 -6.74 -28.81 -10.57
N ALA A 141 -7.72 -28.00 -10.96
CA ALA A 141 -7.71 -26.57 -10.68
C ALA A 141 -7.70 -26.27 -9.17
N GLU A 142 -8.47 -27.03 -8.38
CA GLU A 142 -8.45 -26.93 -6.92
C GLU A 142 -7.08 -27.30 -6.33
N LEU A 143 -6.45 -28.38 -6.83
CA LEU A 143 -5.10 -28.77 -6.41
C LEU A 143 -4.05 -27.71 -6.77
N ASP A 144 -4.13 -27.11 -7.95
CA ASP A 144 -3.23 -26.03 -8.38
C ASP A 144 -3.41 -24.78 -7.49
N ASP A 145 -4.66 -24.42 -7.13
CA ASP A 145 -4.96 -23.36 -6.15
C ASP A 145 -4.35 -23.64 -4.77
N ILE A 146 -4.46 -24.88 -4.29
CA ILE A 146 -3.87 -25.32 -3.01
C ILE A 146 -2.35 -25.22 -3.07
N LEU A 147 -1.73 -25.70 -4.15
CA LEU A 147 -0.27 -25.63 -4.34
C LEU A 147 0.21 -24.17 -4.37
N ALA A 148 -0.47 -23.29 -5.09
CA ALA A 148 -0.14 -21.86 -5.14
C ALA A 148 -0.26 -21.19 -3.75
N THR A 149 -1.17 -21.67 -2.91
CA THR A 149 -1.33 -21.19 -1.53
C THR A 149 -0.23 -21.73 -0.59
N LEU A 150 0.22 -22.97 -0.79
CA LEU A 150 1.26 -23.61 0.02
C LEU A 150 2.69 -23.18 -0.35
N GLU A 151 2.95 -22.87 -1.61
CA GLU A 151 4.27 -22.49 -2.11
C GLU A 151 4.94 -21.32 -1.36
N PRO A 152 4.27 -20.21 -1.03
CA PRO A 152 4.87 -19.16 -0.21
C PRO A 152 5.17 -19.62 1.22
N VAL A 153 4.29 -20.43 1.84
CA VAL A 153 4.50 -20.96 3.21
C VAL A 153 5.72 -21.88 3.28
N LEU A 154 5.96 -22.67 2.22
CA LEU A 154 7.13 -23.54 2.10
C LEU A 154 8.45 -22.78 1.86
N LYS A 155 8.40 -21.57 1.30
CA LYS A 155 9.60 -20.74 1.08
C LYS A 155 10.05 -19.96 2.32
N GLU A 156 9.16 -19.82 3.32
CA GLU A 156 9.43 -19.14 4.58
C GLU A 156 9.87 -20.10 5.73
N ALA A 157 9.81 -21.42 5.50
CA ALA A 157 10.22 -22.48 6.44
C ALA A 157 11.65 -22.99 6.16
#